data_AF-A0A3N2C7A3-F1
#
_entry.id   AF-A0A3N2C7A3-F1
#
_cell.length_a   1.000
_cell.length_b   1.000
_cell.length_c   1.000
_cell.angle_alpha   90.00
_cell.angle_beta   90.00
_cell.angle_gamma   90.00
#
_symmetry.space_group_name_H-M   'P 1'
#
loop_
_entity.id
_entity.type
_entity.pdbx_description
1 polymer ?
#
loop_
_entity_poly.entity_id
_entity_poly.type
_entity_poly.pdbx_seq_one_letter_code
_entity_poly.pdbx_strand_id
1 'polypeptide(L)'
;MAAQRDSETDTAGDGAAPGEHTPPRRHRLAGRIIGVAALVAFIVAVPAVARLLDFGVRVGEGAAVESSVEGFYGSATPTPASTAAAPGTIVRSEPVVGAPDGATALRVVYHSTDVDGADILVSGLIVAPSEPAAAGTRTVVSWAHPTTGTAPHCAPSSGIAPFALIEGLTDLLADGDVVVATDYAGMGVPGPASFLIGATEAANVLDIARAAQHVEGIGASDRVVLWGHSQGGHAALFAAQRAATYAPELDVRGVAVAAPASDLAALLQDDIRDVSGVTIGAYAFNAYAEAYADRLPTDPLSTILSPAGVAAVPAMAKLCLLGENKQLHDIADPMIGSFLTADPATAPVWSDLLQENTPTERITVPLFVAQGSKDTLIRPTVTAAYVAAQEQAGATVSSHVYPDADHATVALTALADLRAWMRTL
;
A
#
# COMPACT_ATOMS: atom_id res chain seq x y z
N MET A 1 -40.89 -83.61 -46.42
CA MET A 1 -40.95 -85.09 -46.51
C MET A 1 -39.66 -85.63 -45.93
N ALA A 2 -39.75 -86.52 -44.93
CA ALA A 2 -38.67 -87.36 -44.36
C ALA A 2 -37.43 -86.62 -43.78
N ALA A 3 -37.19 -86.67 -42.46
CA ALA A 3 -36.58 -87.80 -41.71
C ALA A 3 -35.07 -87.94 -42.06
N GLN A 4 -34.16 -87.82 -41.06
CA GLN A 4 -33.58 -88.96 -40.33
C GLN A 4 -32.50 -89.64 -41.21
N ARG A 5 -31.27 -89.96 -40.83
CA ARG A 5 -30.50 -90.08 -39.57
C ARG A 5 -29.09 -90.55 -40.00
N ASP A 6 -28.18 -90.62 -39.03
CA ASP A 6 -26.98 -91.48 -38.98
C ASP A 6 -25.83 -91.09 -39.94
N SER A 7 -24.56 -91.34 -39.65
CA SER A 7 -23.74 -91.59 -38.45
C SER A 7 -22.30 -91.73 -38.98
N GLU A 8 -21.29 -91.48 -38.14
CA GLU A 8 -19.87 -91.86 -38.34
C GLU A 8 -19.14 -91.12 -39.48
N THR A 9 -17.89 -90.67 -39.38
CA THR A 9 -16.75 -90.97 -38.50
C THR A 9 -15.73 -89.83 -38.65
N ASP A 10 -14.83 -89.74 -37.68
CA ASP A 10 -13.38 -89.63 -37.88
C ASP A 10 -12.68 -88.48 -37.14
N THR A 11 -11.45 -88.79 -36.80
CA THR A 11 -10.61 -88.30 -35.72
C THR A 11 -9.64 -87.20 -36.14
N ALA A 12 -9.09 -86.53 -35.12
CA ALA A 12 -7.87 -85.70 -35.09
C ALA A 12 -7.98 -84.22 -35.49
N GLY A 13 -7.51 -83.36 -34.59
CA GLY A 13 -7.16 -81.96 -34.89
C GLY A 13 -7.51 -81.00 -33.76
N ASP A 14 -6.71 -81.00 -32.70
CA ASP A 14 -6.80 -80.04 -31.60
C ASP A 14 -6.02 -78.76 -31.97
N GLY A 15 -6.65 -77.58 -31.86
CA GLY A 15 -5.97 -76.28 -31.94
C GLY A 15 -6.58 -75.24 -32.88
N ALA A 16 -7.51 -74.41 -32.38
CA ALA A 16 -7.65 -73.01 -32.77
C ALA A 16 -8.41 -72.17 -31.72
N ALA A 17 -7.83 -71.01 -31.41
CA ALA A 17 -8.19 -69.88 -30.56
C ALA A 17 -9.68 -69.53 -30.29
N PRO A 18 -9.92 -68.82 -29.16
CA PRO A 18 -10.91 -67.75 -29.11
C PRO A 18 -10.30 -66.38 -28.72
N GLY A 19 -10.50 -65.40 -29.60
CA GLY A 19 -10.81 -63.99 -29.31
C GLY A 19 -9.90 -63.18 -28.37
N GLU A 20 -8.95 -62.43 -28.94
CA GLU A 20 -8.40 -61.26 -28.26
C GLU A 20 -9.45 -60.14 -28.21
N HIS A 21 -10.08 -59.96 -27.04
CA HIS A 21 -10.75 -58.72 -26.69
C HIS A 21 -9.72 -57.62 -26.44
N THR A 22 -9.59 -56.67 -27.36
CA THR A 22 -8.84 -55.44 -27.13
C THR A 22 -9.56 -54.57 -26.08
N PRO A 23 -8.97 -54.26 -24.92
CA PRO A 23 -9.62 -53.37 -23.94
C PRO A 23 -9.66 -51.92 -24.47
N PRO A 24 -10.70 -51.13 -24.13
CA PRO A 24 -10.87 -49.79 -24.67
C PRO A 24 -9.76 -48.85 -24.21
N ARG A 25 -9.17 -48.12 -25.17
CA ARG A 25 -8.14 -47.06 -25.03
C ARG A 25 -8.51 -45.90 -24.06
N ARG A 26 -9.69 -45.92 -23.43
CA ARG A 26 -10.20 -44.83 -22.56
C ARG A 26 -9.56 -44.79 -21.17
N HIS A 27 -9.09 -45.92 -20.63
CA HIS A 27 -8.52 -45.96 -19.27
C HIS A 27 -7.09 -45.38 -19.16
N ARG A 28 -6.31 -45.38 -20.26
CA ARG A 28 -4.94 -44.83 -20.25
C ARG A 28 -4.88 -43.29 -20.33
N LEU A 29 -5.92 -42.65 -20.87
CA LEU A 29 -5.99 -41.17 -20.93
C LEU A 29 -6.49 -40.58 -19.60
N ALA A 30 -7.47 -41.24 -18.95
CA ALA A 30 -7.98 -40.83 -17.64
C ALA A 30 -6.90 -40.86 -16.54
N GLY A 31 -6.06 -41.92 -16.51
CA GLY A 31 -4.95 -42.01 -15.55
C GLY A 31 -3.86 -40.94 -15.75
N ARG A 32 -3.63 -40.49 -17.00
CA ARG A 32 -2.68 -39.40 -17.30
C ARG A 32 -3.23 -38.02 -16.92
N ILE A 33 -4.54 -37.79 -17.10
CA ILE A 33 -5.21 -36.54 -16.71
C ILE A 33 -5.26 -36.42 -15.18
N ILE A 34 -5.56 -37.52 -14.46
CA ILE A 34 -5.55 -37.55 -12.99
C ILE A 34 -4.14 -37.34 -12.43
N GLY A 35 -3.11 -37.92 -13.04
CA GLY A 35 -1.71 -37.72 -12.63
C GLY A 35 -1.21 -36.27 -12.83
N VAL A 36 -1.59 -35.61 -13.92
CA VAL A 36 -1.25 -34.19 -14.17
C VAL A 36 -2.05 -33.27 -13.26
N ALA A 37 -3.33 -33.52 -13.02
CA ALA A 37 -4.15 -32.75 -12.09
C ALA A 37 -3.65 -32.85 -10.63
N ALA A 38 -3.22 -34.04 -10.20
CA ALA A 38 -2.63 -34.23 -8.88
C ALA A 38 -1.25 -33.53 -8.75
N LEU A 39 -0.44 -33.54 -9.80
CA LEU A 39 0.86 -32.84 -9.83
C LEU A 39 0.68 -31.31 -9.83
N VAL A 40 -0.29 -30.78 -10.58
CA VAL A 40 -0.62 -29.34 -10.59
C VAL A 40 -1.23 -28.91 -9.25
N ALA A 41 -2.11 -29.72 -8.66
CA ALA A 41 -2.63 -29.46 -7.32
C ALA A 41 -1.53 -29.48 -6.26
N PHE A 42 -0.52 -30.35 -6.39
CA PHE A 42 0.63 -30.39 -5.49
C PHE A 42 1.58 -29.18 -5.68
N ILE A 43 1.85 -28.77 -6.93
CA ILE A 43 2.67 -27.59 -7.26
C ILE A 43 2.00 -26.29 -6.80
N VAL A 44 0.67 -26.21 -6.79
CA VAL A 44 -0.08 -25.02 -6.35
C VAL A 44 -0.36 -25.03 -4.84
N ALA A 45 -0.66 -26.19 -4.26
CA ALA A 45 -1.02 -26.29 -2.84
C ALA A 45 0.20 -26.21 -1.91
N VAL A 46 1.37 -26.74 -2.29
CA VAL A 46 2.55 -26.72 -1.42
C VAL A 46 3.07 -25.30 -1.17
N PRO A 47 3.20 -24.40 -2.17
CA PRO A 47 3.56 -23.00 -1.92
C PRO A 47 2.49 -22.23 -1.15
N ALA A 48 1.20 -22.51 -1.39
CA ALA A 48 0.10 -21.86 -0.68
C ALA A 48 0.04 -22.26 0.80
N VAL A 49 0.26 -23.54 1.11
CA VAL A 49 0.34 -24.06 2.47
C VAL A 49 1.63 -23.58 3.15
N ALA A 50 2.75 -23.51 2.44
CA ALA A 50 3.99 -22.95 2.97
C ALA A 50 3.84 -21.45 3.30
N ARG A 51 3.17 -20.66 2.45
CA ARG A 51 2.84 -19.24 2.70
C ARG A 51 1.86 -19.06 3.85
N LEU A 52 0.88 -19.95 4.01
CA LEU A 52 -0.08 -19.90 5.10
C LEU A 52 0.55 -20.28 6.45
N LEU A 53 1.48 -21.26 6.44
CA LEU A 53 2.25 -21.65 7.61
C LEU A 53 3.29 -20.58 7.98
N ASP A 54 3.96 -19.97 7.00
CA ASP A 54 4.88 -18.83 7.19
C ASP A 54 4.13 -17.61 7.74
N PHE A 55 2.95 -17.28 7.20
CA PHE A 55 2.07 -16.25 7.75
C PHE A 55 1.63 -16.59 9.19
N GLY A 56 1.23 -17.82 9.47
CA GLY A 56 0.81 -18.24 10.81
C GLY A 56 1.94 -18.20 11.86
N VAL A 57 3.17 -18.55 11.46
CA VAL A 57 4.37 -18.44 12.32
C VAL A 57 4.73 -16.97 12.54
N ARG A 58 4.70 -16.13 11.49
CA ARG A 58 4.96 -14.69 11.58
C ARG A 58 3.91 -13.93 12.39
N VAL A 59 2.64 -14.34 12.33
CA VAL A 59 1.57 -13.82 13.19
C VAL A 59 1.78 -14.23 14.66
N GLY A 60 2.26 -15.45 14.90
CA GLY A 60 2.61 -15.94 16.23
C GLY A 60 3.82 -15.22 16.85
N GLU A 61 4.85 -14.93 16.05
CA GLU A 61 6.01 -14.13 16.46
C GLU A 61 5.65 -12.65 16.64
N GLY A 62 4.82 -12.08 15.75
CA GLY A 62 4.40 -10.69 15.84
C GLY A 62 3.46 -10.38 17.02
N ALA A 63 2.66 -11.35 17.49
CA ALA A 63 1.86 -11.19 18.71
C ALA A 63 2.73 -11.09 19.99
N ALA A 64 3.95 -11.65 19.98
CA ALA A 64 4.91 -11.44 21.06
C ALA A 64 5.58 -10.06 20.98
N VAL A 65 5.75 -9.52 19.77
CA VAL A 65 6.33 -8.19 19.50
C VAL A 65 5.35 -7.06 19.83
N GLU A 66 4.05 -7.23 19.60
CA GLU A 66 3.00 -6.24 19.92
C GLU A 66 3.01 -5.85 21.40
N SER A 67 3.27 -6.81 22.29
CA SER A 67 3.43 -6.56 23.73
C SER A 67 4.71 -5.81 24.12
N SER A 68 5.66 -5.63 23.20
CA SER A 68 6.95 -4.96 23.44
C SER A 68 7.13 -3.63 22.71
N VAL A 69 6.24 -3.23 21.77
CA VAL A 69 6.39 -1.97 21.03
C VAL A 69 5.82 -0.74 21.75
N GLU A 70 4.93 -0.93 22.74
CA GLU A 70 4.40 0.17 23.56
C GLU A 70 5.51 1.00 24.22
N GLY A 71 6.62 0.35 24.61
CA GLY A 71 7.78 1.05 25.18
C GLY A 71 8.45 2.00 24.18
N PHE A 72 8.49 1.65 22.89
CA PHE A 72 9.09 2.48 21.85
C PHE A 72 8.24 3.70 21.53
N TYR A 73 6.92 3.55 21.39
CA TYR A 73 6.04 4.69 21.05
C TYR A 73 5.58 5.51 22.26
N GLY A 74 5.46 4.85 23.43
CA GLY A 74 4.92 5.43 24.67
C GLY A 74 5.95 5.90 25.68
N SER A 75 7.24 5.54 25.56
CA SER A 75 8.28 6.16 26.38
C SER A 75 8.30 7.65 26.08
N ALA A 76 8.05 8.48 27.13
CA ALA A 76 7.88 9.93 27.07
C ALA A 76 8.77 10.53 25.98
N THR A 77 8.21 10.58 24.77
CA THR A 77 8.91 11.12 23.62
C THR A 77 9.12 12.55 24.02
N PRO A 78 10.38 13.05 24.04
CA PRO A 78 10.63 14.40 24.51
C PRO A 78 9.65 15.29 23.77
N THR A 79 8.70 15.90 24.50
CA THR A 79 7.91 17.01 23.96
C THR A 79 8.93 17.90 23.29
N PRO A 80 8.83 18.21 21.97
CA PRO A 80 9.94 18.68 21.14
C PRO A 80 10.90 19.51 21.98
N ALA A 81 12.02 18.90 22.36
CA ALA A 81 12.76 19.27 23.58
C ALA A 81 13.43 20.62 23.39
N SER A 82 12.72 21.72 23.64
CA SER A 82 13.13 23.13 23.65
C SER A 82 14.03 23.67 22.52
N THR A 83 14.44 22.84 21.56
CA THR A 83 15.26 23.18 20.40
C THR A 83 14.81 22.31 19.23
N ALA A 84 14.14 22.94 18.26
CA ALA A 84 13.82 22.32 16.97
C ALA A 84 15.08 21.71 16.34
N ALA A 85 14.96 20.54 15.71
CA ALA A 85 16.06 19.90 15.00
C ALA A 85 15.84 19.93 13.48
N ALA A 86 16.88 19.59 12.72
CA ALA A 86 16.77 19.49 11.27
C ALA A 86 15.86 18.31 10.88
N PRO A 87 14.98 18.47 9.88
CA PRO A 87 14.18 17.35 9.37
C PRO A 87 15.06 16.14 8.97
N GLY A 88 14.58 14.94 9.27
CA GLY A 88 15.30 13.68 9.11
C GLY A 88 16.24 13.32 10.28
N THR A 89 16.41 14.18 11.28
CA THR A 89 17.22 13.84 12.47
C THR A 89 16.55 12.71 13.26
N ILE A 90 17.24 11.59 13.47
CA ILE A 90 16.74 10.46 14.26
C ILE A 90 16.82 10.78 15.76
N VAL A 91 15.68 10.70 16.44
CA VAL A 91 15.55 10.86 17.91
C VAL A 91 15.75 9.53 18.62
N ARG A 92 15.18 8.47 18.07
CA ARG A 92 15.18 7.13 18.65
C ARG A 92 15.18 6.10 17.54
N SER A 93 15.89 4.99 17.73
CA SER A 93 15.84 3.84 16.84
C SER A 93 15.94 2.53 17.61
N GLU A 94 15.32 1.48 17.10
CA GLU A 94 15.48 0.12 17.60
C GLU A 94 15.43 -0.91 16.45
N PRO A 95 16.13 -2.05 16.57
CA PRO A 95 15.98 -3.15 15.62
C PRO A 95 14.57 -3.74 15.64
N VAL A 96 14.05 -4.10 14.46
CA VAL A 96 12.78 -4.82 14.32
C VAL A 96 13.07 -6.26 13.92
N VAL A 97 12.53 -7.21 14.70
CA VAL A 97 12.61 -8.64 14.39
C VAL A 97 11.63 -9.00 13.26
N GLY A 98 11.91 -10.08 12.53
CA GLY A 98 11.03 -10.55 11.46
C GLY A 98 11.20 -9.83 10.12
N ALA A 99 12.29 -9.07 9.94
CA ALA A 99 12.67 -8.54 8.63
C ALA A 99 12.79 -9.68 7.59
N PRO A 100 12.54 -9.41 6.29
CA PRO A 100 12.72 -10.41 5.24
C PRO A 100 14.12 -11.05 5.27
N ASP A 101 14.23 -12.30 4.83
CA ASP A 101 15.51 -13.01 4.77
C ASP A 101 16.58 -12.20 4.02
N GLY A 102 17.75 -12.07 4.63
CA GLY A 102 18.85 -11.28 4.07
C GLY A 102 18.67 -9.77 4.21
N ALA A 103 17.74 -9.30 5.06
CA ALA A 103 17.56 -7.89 5.40
C ALA A 103 17.66 -7.63 6.91
N THR A 104 17.96 -6.37 7.23
CA THR A 104 17.85 -5.79 8.57
C THR A 104 16.80 -4.70 8.55
N ALA A 105 16.16 -4.46 9.69
CA ALA A 105 15.16 -3.42 9.83
C ALA A 105 15.35 -2.63 11.12
N LEU A 106 15.17 -1.32 11.02
CA LEU A 106 15.09 -0.39 12.15
C LEU A 106 13.71 0.26 12.16
N ARG A 107 13.16 0.38 13.36
CA ARG A 107 12.07 1.31 13.64
C ARG A 107 12.68 2.59 14.16
N VAL A 108 12.21 3.73 13.66
CA VAL A 108 12.77 5.05 13.99
C VAL A 108 11.68 6.02 14.41
N VAL A 109 12.07 6.99 15.24
CA VAL A 109 11.36 8.26 15.42
C VAL A 109 12.31 9.36 14.96
N TYR A 110 11.84 10.25 14.11
CA TYR A 110 12.65 11.29 13.47
C TYR A 110 11.88 12.62 13.40
N HIS A 111 12.64 13.71 13.27
CA HIS A 111 12.09 15.06 13.08
C HIS A 111 11.56 15.25 11.66
N SER A 112 10.43 15.92 11.52
CA SER A 112 9.78 16.30 10.26
C SER A 112 9.04 17.63 10.45
N THR A 113 8.34 18.11 9.42
CA THR A 113 7.47 19.29 9.54
C THR A 113 5.98 18.99 9.30
N ASP A 114 5.12 19.79 9.92
CA ASP A 114 3.68 19.84 9.63
C ASP A 114 3.33 20.84 8.52
N VAL A 115 2.03 21.10 8.33
CA VAL A 115 1.52 21.97 7.26
C VAL A 115 1.97 23.43 7.41
N ASP A 116 2.23 23.88 8.64
CA ASP A 116 2.70 25.23 8.96
C ASP A 116 4.24 25.32 9.01
N GLY A 117 4.93 24.20 8.79
CA GLY A 117 6.37 24.10 8.86
C GLY A 117 6.92 23.97 10.28
N ALA A 118 6.06 23.70 11.27
CA ALA A 118 6.50 23.48 12.64
C ALA A 118 7.18 22.11 12.79
N ASP A 119 8.17 22.04 13.67
CA ASP A 119 8.89 20.81 13.98
C ASP A 119 7.99 19.81 14.71
N ILE A 120 7.86 18.62 14.15
CA ILE A 120 7.07 17.50 14.67
C ILE A 120 7.88 16.20 14.65
N LEU A 121 7.42 15.22 15.41
CA LEU A 121 8.00 13.87 15.40
C LEU A 121 7.11 12.93 14.61
N VAL A 122 7.75 12.06 13.83
CA VAL A 122 7.11 11.02 13.01
C VAL A 122 7.88 9.73 13.21
N SER A 123 7.18 8.59 13.16
CA SER A 123 7.80 7.27 13.20
C SER A 123 7.80 6.60 11.83
N GLY A 124 8.58 5.53 11.70
CA GLY A 124 8.62 4.74 10.49
C GLY A 124 9.61 3.58 10.56
N LEU A 125 9.80 2.93 9.41
CA LEU A 125 10.73 1.82 9.22
C LEU A 125 11.81 2.16 8.20
N ILE A 126 13.00 1.62 8.44
CA ILE A 126 14.12 1.58 7.50
C ILE A 126 14.50 0.13 7.34
N VAL A 127 14.40 -0.41 6.12
CA VAL A 127 14.70 -1.81 5.82
C VAL A 127 15.79 -1.86 4.75
N ALA A 128 16.87 -2.57 5.03
CA ALA A 128 18.05 -2.60 4.16
C ALA A 128 18.60 -4.03 3.98
N PRO A 129 19.17 -4.36 2.82
CA PRO A 129 19.88 -5.62 2.64
C PRO A 129 21.03 -5.75 3.65
N SER A 130 21.18 -6.93 4.25
CA SER A 130 22.20 -7.21 5.27
C SER A 130 23.61 -7.29 4.71
N GLU A 131 23.73 -7.66 3.42
CA GLU A 131 25.02 -7.69 2.74
C GLU A 131 25.56 -6.25 2.52
N PRO A 132 26.87 -6.03 2.48
CA PRO A 132 27.42 -4.71 2.15
C PRO A 132 27.00 -4.24 0.75
N ALA A 133 26.79 -2.93 0.57
CA ALA A 133 26.49 -2.35 -0.74
C ALA A 133 27.69 -2.56 -1.68
N ALA A 134 27.49 -3.22 -2.82
CA ALA A 134 28.57 -3.51 -3.77
C ALA A 134 29.30 -2.24 -4.26
N ALA A 135 28.55 -1.15 -4.46
CA ALA A 135 29.08 0.16 -4.85
C ALA A 135 29.29 1.11 -3.65
N GLY A 136 29.16 0.62 -2.41
CA GLY A 136 29.20 1.43 -1.19
C GLY A 136 27.95 2.30 -0.94
N THR A 137 27.05 2.40 -1.91
CA THR A 137 25.81 3.19 -1.85
C THR A 137 24.64 2.41 -2.46
N ARG A 138 23.43 2.77 -2.05
CA ARG A 138 22.14 2.21 -2.48
C ARG A 138 21.16 3.31 -2.80
N THR A 139 20.30 3.07 -3.78
CA THR A 139 19.11 3.90 -3.97
C THR A 139 18.19 3.72 -2.76
N VAL A 140 17.58 4.82 -2.31
CA VAL A 140 16.54 4.80 -1.28
C VAL A 140 15.19 4.83 -1.97
N VAL A 141 14.38 3.80 -1.77
CA VAL A 141 12.97 3.80 -2.15
C VAL A 141 12.17 4.29 -0.96
N SER A 142 11.67 5.53 -1.04
CA SER A 142 10.77 6.08 -0.04
C SER A 142 9.34 5.68 -0.37
N TRP A 143 8.87 4.67 0.34
CA TRP A 143 7.54 4.11 0.19
C TRP A 143 6.53 4.82 1.11
N ALA A 144 5.47 5.29 0.48
CA ALA A 144 4.34 5.97 1.09
C ALA A 144 3.16 4.98 1.13
N HIS A 145 2.66 4.66 2.32
CA HIS A 145 1.68 3.59 2.50
C HIS A 145 0.26 4.01 2.07
N PRO A 146 -0.57 3.07 1.58
CA PRO A 146 -2.00 3.31 1.40
C PRO A 146 -2.69 3.44 2.76
N THR A 147 -3.95 3.85 2.78
CA THR A 147 -4.66 4.11 4.04
C THR A 147 -4.70 2.90 4.96
N THR A 148 -4.15 3.06 6.18
CA THR A 148 -4.27 2.10 7.29
C THR A 148 -5.19 2.61 8.40
N GLY A 149 -5.34 3.93 8.49
CA GLY A 149 -6.12 4.67 9.48
C GLY A 149 -5.46 6.03 9.74
N THR A 150 -5.86 6.70 10.81
CA THR A 150 -5.30 8.03 11.19
C THR A 150 -4.93 8.14 12.66
N ALA A 151 -5.19 7.11 13.46
CA ALA A 151 -4.91 7.11 14.88
C ALA A 151 -3.48 6.62 15.17
N PRO A 152 -2.89 6.95 16.33
CA PRO A 152 -1.56 6.48 16.70
C PRO A 152 -1.33 4.97 16.52
N HIS A 153 -2.28 4.12 16.92
CA HIS A 153 -2.15 2.66 16.78
C HIS A 153 -2.37 2.13 15.36
N CYS A 154 -2.76 2.98 14.40
CA CYS A 154 -2.90 2.61 12.99
C CYS A 154 -1.58 2.72 12.21
N ALA A 155 -0.49 3.16 12.85
CA ALA A 155 0.83 3.21 12.23
C ALA A 155 1.24 1.84 11.67
N PRO A 156 1.63 1.75 10.38
CA PRO A 156 2.15 0.51 9.82
C PRO A 156 3.34 -0.04 10.62
N SER A 157 4.25 0.83 11.09
CA SER A 157 5.46 0.41 11.79
C SER A 157 5.22 -0.22 13.17
N SER A 158 4.05 0.00 13.78
CA SER A 158 3.65 -0.59 15.08
C SER A 158 2.93 -1.92 14.95
N GLY A 159 2.55 -2.34 13.73
CA GLY A 159 1.80 -3.56 13.49
C GLY A 159 2.61 -4.85 13.71
N ILE A 160 1.88 -5.97 13.83
CA ILE A 160 2.40 -7.34 14.03
C ILE A 160 3.32 -7.81 12.88
N ALA A 161 3.01 -7.41 11.64
CA ALA A 161 3.73 -7.86 10.44
C ALA A 161 3.96 -6.68 9.48
N PRO A 162 4.74 -5.66 9.90
CA PRO A 162 4.76 -4.38 9.21
C PRO A 162 5.37 -4.49 7.81
N PHE A 163 6.30 -5.44 7.61
CA PHE A 163 6.93 -5.72 6.32
C PHE A 163 5.97 -6.26 5.26
N ALA A 164 4.88 -6.92 5.68
CA ALA A 164 3.89 -7.49 4.76
C ALA A 164 3.03 -6.40 4.09
N LEU A 165 2.98 -5.21 4.68
CA LEU A 165 2.23 -4.06 4.14
C LEU A 165 3.02 -3.28 3.08
N ILE A 166 4.36 -3.39 3.09
CA ILE A 166 5.23 -2.64 2.19
C ILE A 166 5.23 -3.31 0.80
N GLU A 167 4.54 -2.69 -0.15
CA GLU A 167 4.32 -3.23 -1.49
C GLU A 167 5.64 -3.32 -2.28
N GLY A 168 6.08 -4.54 -2.56
CA GLY A 168 7.32 -4.80 -3.31
C GLY A 168 8.59 -4.89 -2.46
N LEU A 169 8.49 -4.85 -1.13
CA LEU A 169 9.65 -4.82 -0.24
C LEU A 169 10.73 -5.87 -0.59
N THR A 170 10.35 -7.15 -0.70
CA THR A 170 11.31 -8.23 -1.00
C THR A 170 11.96 -8.06 -2.37
N ASP A 171 11.21 -7.60 -3.36
CA ASP A 171 11.73 -7.39 -4.71
C ASP A 171 12.70 -6.21 -4.78
N LEU A 172 12.39 -5.11 -4.08
CA LEU A 172 13.25 -3.91 -4.00
C LEU A 172 14.53 -4.20 -3.22
N LEU A 173 14.45 -4.93 -2.11
CA LEU A 173 15.63 -5.39 -1.37
C LEU A 173 16.51 -6.32 -2.23
N ALA A 174 15.89 -7.18 -3.06
CA ALA A 174 16.62 -8.05 -3.98
C ALA A 174 17.32 -7.29 -5.11
N ASP A 175 16.79 -6.11 -5.50
CA ASP A 175 17.47 -5.18 -6.41
C ASP A 175 18.60 -4.39 -5.71
N GLY A 176 18.72 -4.53 -4.39
CA GLY A 176 19.78 -3.93 -3.58
C GLY A 176 19.42 -2.57 -3.00
N ASP A 177 18.15 -2.15 -3.10
CA ASP A 177 17.67 -0.87 -2.60
C ASP A 177 17.49 -0.87 -1.07
N VAL A 178 17.60 0.32 -0.46
CA VAL A 178 17.09 0.55 0.90
C VAL A 178 15.64 0.99 0.78
N VAL A 179 14.72 0.36 1.52
CA VAL A 179 13.31 0.75 1.54
C VAL A 179 13.02 1.46 2.85
N VAL A 180 12.48 2.67 2.77
CA VAL A 180 12.05 3.44 3.93
C VAL A 180 10.55 3.66 3.87
N ALA A 181 9.87 3.58 5.02
CA ALA A 181 8.43 3.66 5.13
C ALA A 181 8.07 4.58 6.31
N THR A 182 7.55 5.76 6.03
CA THR A 182 7.02 6.66 7.07
C THR A 182 5.64 6.21 7.54
N ASP A 183 5.27 6.46 8.79
CA ASP A 183 3.90 6.26 9.29
C ASP A 183 2.99 7.46 9.05
N TYR A 184 3.52 8.61 8.61
CA TYR A 184 2.87 9.93 8.66
C TYR A 184 2.63 10.50 10.07
N ALA A 185 2.54 11.83 10.13
CA ALA A 185 2.30 12.57 11.37
C ALA A 185 0.94 12.21 12.02
N GLY A 186 0.94 12.11 13.35
CA GLY A 186 -0.24 11.69 14.13
C GLY A 186 -0.41 10.17 14.24
N MET A 187 0.38 9.39 13.51
CA MET A 187 0.44 7.94 13.64
C MET A 187 1.74 7.51 14.34
N GLY A 188 1.64 6.46 15.17
CA GLY A 188 2.72 5.89 15.97
C GLY A 188 3.09 6.75 17.17
N VAL A 189 3.58 7.97 16.92
CA VAL A 189 3.90 8.97 17.97
C VAL A 189 2.88 10.12 17.96
N PRO A 190 2.68 10.84 19.08
CA PRO A 190 1.80 12.00 19.11
C PRO A 190 2.23 13.08 18.12
N GLY A 191 1.26 13.61 17.37
CA GLY A 191 1.45 14.67 16.38
C GLY A 191 0.10 15.11 15.78
N PRO A 192 0.09 16.16 14.96
CA PRO A 192 -1.13 16.61 14.29
C PRO A 192 -1.61 15.56 13.27
N ALA A 193 -2.92 15.46 13.08
CA ALA A 193 -3.49 14.65 12.02
C ALA A 193 -3.01 15.12 10.63
N SER A 194 -2.72 14.18 9.73
CA SER A 194 -2.06 14.46 8.44
C SER A 194 -2.72 13.82 7.21
N PHE A 195 -3.87 13.14 7.39
CA PHE A 195 -4.51 12.38 6.32
C PHE A 195 -4.90 13.27 5.12
N LEU A 196 -4.30 12.98 3.96
CA LEU A 196 -4.46 13.76 2.73
C LEU A 196 -4.14 15.25 2.91
N ILE A 197 -3.17 15.56 3.78
CA ILE A 197 -2.56 16.89 3.89
C ILE A 197 -1.24 16.84 3.14
N GLY A 198 -1.27 17.26 1.88
CA GLY A 198 -0.18 17.03 0.91
C GLY A 198 1.16 17.59 1.36
N ALA A 199 1.16 18.77 1.99
CA ALA A 199 2.39 19.36 2.53
C ALA A 199 3.00 18.50 3.64
N THR A 200 2.22 18.09 4.64
CA THR A 200 2.70 17.27 5.77
C THR A 200 3.17 15.89 5.30
N GLU A 201 2.34 15.17 4.54
CA GLU A 201 2.69 13.82 4.06
C GLU A 201 3.95 13.85 3.18
N ALA A 202 4.12 14.86 2.32
CA ALA A 202 5.33 15.05 1.52
C ALA A 202 6.59 15.24 2.37
N ALA A 203 6.51 16.08 3.40
CA ALA A 203 7.61 16.28 4.33
C ALA A 203 7.99 14.94 4.99
N ASN A 204 7.00 14.21 5.51
CA ASN A 204 7.22 12.93 6.19
C ASN A 204 7.90 11.89 5.27
N VAL A 205 7.47 11.80 4.01
CA VAL A 205 8.02 10.90 2.97
C VAL A 205 9.46 11.27 2.60
N LEU A 206 9.80 12.56 2.48
CA LEU A 206 11.17 12.99 2.18
C LEU A 206 12.09 12.85 3.40
N ASP A 207 11.56 13.13 4.60
CA ASP A 207 12.34 13.16 5.84
C ASP A 207 12.71 11.77 6.34
N ILE A 208 11.89 10.73 6.07
CA ILE A 208 12.33 9.35 6.36
C ILE A 208 13.50 8.92 5.45
N ALA A 209 13.56 9.43 4.20
CA ALA A 209 14.70 9.19 3.32
C ALA A 209 15.97 9.89 3.83
N ARG A 210 15.86 11.12 4.36
CA ARG A 210 16.94 11.81 5.09
C ARG A 210 17.37 11.01 6.32
N ALA A 211 16.42 10.49 7.10
CA ALA A 211 16.72 9.71 8.30
C ALA A 211 17.57 8.47 7.96
N ALA A 212 17.27 7.76 6.87
CA ALA A 212 18.07 6.61 6.46
C ALA A 212 19.52 6.92 6.11
N GLN A 213 19.83 8.12 5.62
CA GLN A 213 21.23 8.53 5.37
C GLN A 213 22.06 8.66 6.64
N HIS A 214 21.42 8.81 7.80
CA HIS A 214 22.08 8.86 9.10
C HIS A 214 22.31 7.47 9.71
N VAL A 215 21.85 6.40 9.07
CA VAL A 215 22.05 5.03 9.55
C VAL A 215 23.35 4.46 8.97
N GLU A 216 24.31 4.17 9.85
CA GLU A 216 25.60 3.62 9.44
C GLU A 216 25.47 2.18 8.89
N GLY A 217 26.28 1.85 7.89
CA GLY A 217 26.40 0.48 7.37
C GLY A 217 25.33 0.04 6.38
N ILE A 218 24.21 0.76 6.25
CA ILE A 218 23.16 0.39 5.28
C ILE A 218 23.42 0.96 3.88
N GLY A 219 24.28 1.98 3.76
CA GLY A 219 24.66 2.57 2.47
C GLY A 219 23.54 3.37 1.78
N ALA A 220 22.54 3.88 2.52
CA ALA A 220 21.52 4.76 1.98
C ALA A 220 22.16 6.05 1.41
N SER A 221 21.90 6.34 0.13
CA SER A 221 22.41 7.54 -0.54
C SER A 221 21.36 8.66 -0.64
N ASP A 222 21.72 9.75 -1.31
CA ASP A 222 20.82 10.84 -1.70
C ASP A 222 19.95 10.50 -2.92
N ARG A 223 20.24 9.41 -3.66
CA ARG A 223 19.42 8.94 -4.77
C ARG A 223 18.12 8.35 -4.25
N VAL A 224 17.00 9.04 -4.49
CA VAL A 224 15.68 8.66 -3.99
C VAL A 224 14.74 8.32 -5.14
N VAL A 225 13.99 7.22 -5.00
CA VAL A 225 12.78 6.94 -5.79
C VAL A 225 11.59 6.98 -4.85
N LEU A 226 10.56 7.74 -5.22
CA LEU A 226 9.31 7.82 -4.47
C LEU A 226 8.36 6.74 -4.97
N TRP A 227 7.74 5.99 -4.07
CA TRP A 227 6.79 4.92 -4.42
C TRP A 227 5.56 5.01 -3.52
N GLY A 228 4.34 4.97 -4.07
CA GLY A 228 3.14 5.01 -3.23
C GLY A 228 1.87 4.54 -3.90
N HIS A 229 0.92 4.08 -3.11
CA HIS A 229 -0.36 3.56 -3.57
C HIS A 229 -1.53 4.28 -2.86
N SER A 230 -2.59 4.63 -3.60
CA SER A 230 -3.80 5.24 -3.01
C SER A 230 -3.49 6.58 -2.32
N GLN A 231 -3.75 6.74 -1.02
CA GLN A 231 -3.25 7.85 -0.20
C GLN A 231 -1.73 8.00 -0.30
N GLY A 232 -0.98 6.90 -0.27
CA GLY A 232 0.47 6.93 -0.44
C GLY A 232 0.87 7.44 -1.82
N GLY A 233 0.04 7.22 -2.84
CA GLY A 233 0.22 7.82 -4.16
C GLY A 233 0.08 9.35 -4.11
N HIS A 234 -0.91 9.86 -3.38
CA HIS A 234 -1.06 11.30 -3.11
C HIS A 234 0.18 11.88 -2.42
N ALA A 235 0.64 11.25 -1.33
CA ALA A 235 1.83 11.66 -0.60
C ALA A 235 3.10 11.66 -1.47
N ALA A 236 3.29 10.63 -2.30
CA ALA A 236 4.43 10.51 -3.21
C ALA A 236 4.42 11.60 -4.31
N LEU A 237 3.25 11.95 -4.85
CA LEU A 237 3.11 13.03 -5.83
C LEU A 237 3.46 14.39 -5.20
N PHE A 238 2.93 14.70 -4.02
CA PHE A 238 3.28 15.93 -3.31
C PHE A 238 4.77 15.96 -2.92
N ALA A 239 5.35 14.83 -2.49
CA ALA A 239 6.79 14.73 -2.22
C ALA A 239 7.60 15.09 -3.47
N ALA A 240 7.22 14.59 -4.64
CA ALA A 240 7.89 14.90 -5.90
C ALA A 240 7.78 16.39 -6.28
N GLN A 241 6.61 17.02 -6.05
CA GLN A 241 6.39 18.45 -6.31
C GLN A 241 7.25 19.33 -5.40
N ARG A 242 7.36 18.96 -4.13
CA ARG A 242 8.05 19.78 -3.11
C ARG A 242 9.54 19.51 -3.00
N ALA A 243 10.03 18.36 -3.47
CA ALA A 243 11.42 17.90 -3.28
C ALA A 243 12.46 18.98 -3.55
N ALA A 244 12.40 19.66 -4.70
CA ALA A 244 13.38 20.68 -5.10
C ALA A 244 13.44 21.90 -4.15
N THR A 245 12.37 22.18 -3.39
CA THR A 245 12.31 23.30 -2.45
C THR A 245 12.48 22.89 -1.00
N TYR A 246 11.94 21.73 -0.62
CA TYR A 246 11.93 21.24 0.76
C TYR A 246 13.16 20.40 1.10
N ALA A 247 13.62 19.58 0.15
CA ALA A 247 14.76 18.68 0.29
C ALA A 247 15.68 18.70 -0.93
N PRO A 248 16.28 19.86 -1.27
CA PRO A 248 17.08 20.03 -2.47
C PRO A 248 18.35 19.16 -2.51
N GLU A 249 18.78 18.66 -1.36
CA GLU A 249 19.90 17.73 -1.25
C GLU A 249 19.53 16.27 -1.55
N LEU A 250 18.24 15.94 -1.66
CA LEU A 250 17.79 14.63 -2.14
C LEU A 250 17.70 14.65 -3.66
N ASP A 251 18.44 13.74 -4.29
CA ASP A 251 18.42 13.51 -5.72
C ASP A 251 17.24 12.58 -6.07
N VAL A 252 16.03 13.16 -6.10
CA VAL A 252 14.81 12.44 -6.47
C VAL A 252 14.86 12.10 -7.96
N ARG A 253 15.04 10.80 -8.25
CA ARG A 253 15.23 10.27 -9.61
C ARG A 253 13.94 9.94 -10.34
N GLY A 254 12.86 9.73 -9.61
CA GLY A 254 11.56 9.42 -10.17
C GLY A 254 10.51 9.26 -9.09
N VAL A 255 9.25 9.35 -9.50
CA VAL A 255 8.09 9.05 -8.67
C VAL A 255 7.24 7.99 -9.36
N ALA A 256 6.92 6.94 -8.63
CA ALA A 256 6.03 5.90 -9.07
C ALA A 256 4.78 5.90 -8.18
N VAL A 257 3.62 5.77 -8.81
CA VAL A 257 2.35 5.69 -8.10
C VAL A 257 1.44 4.62 -8.67
N ALA A 258 0.68 3.96 -7.80
CA ALA A 258 -0.41 3.09 -8.18
C ALA A 258 -1.72 3.69 -7.66
N ALA A 259 -2.75 3.76 -8.53
CA ALA A 259 -4.08 4.31 -8.21
C ALA A 259 -4.01 5.54 -7.27
N PRO A 260 -3.28 6.61 -7.61
CA PRO A 260 -3.06 7.72 -6.71
C PRO A 260 -4.34 8.51 -6.44
N ALA A 261 -4.54 8.95 -5.19
CA ALA A 261 -5.56 9.94 -4.85
C ALA A 261 -5.20 11.33 -5.43
N SER A 262 -5.46 11.48 -6.73
CA SER A 262 -4.91 12.56 -7.58
C SER A 262 -5.88 13.71 -7.85
N ASP A 263 -7.15 13.56 -7.46
CA ASP A 263 -8.19 14.59 -7.51
C ASP A 263 -9.15 14.40 -6.33
N LEU A 264 -8.91 15.12 -5.22
CA LEU A 264 -9.65 14.86 -3.99
C LEU A 264 -11.14 15.22 -4.10
N ALA A 265 -11.47 16.24 -4.90
CA ALA A 265 -12.86 16.66 -5.11
C ALA A 265 -13.64 15.61 -5.93
N ALA A 266 -13.05 15.14 -7.04
CA ALA A 266 -13.67 14.09 -7.85
C ALA A 266 -13.84 12.79 -7.06
N LEU A 267 -12.82 12.36 -6.32
CA LEU A 267 -12.86 11.14 -5.52
C LEU A 267 -13.92 11.21 -4.42
N LEU A 268 -14.00 12.33 -3.71
CA LEU A 268 -15.04 12.52 -2.70
C LEU A 268 -16.44 12.46 -3.33
N GLN A 269 -16.66 13.13 -4.46
CA GLN A 269 -17.95 13.07 -5.16
C GLN A 269 -18.29 11.65 -5.65
N ASP A 270 -17.29 10.91 -6.11
CA ASP A 270 -17.42 9.56 -6.59
C ASP A 270 -17.83 8.59 -5.47
N ASP A 271 -17.21 8.72 -4.29
CA ASP A 271 -17.26 7.68 -3.26
C ASP A 271 -18.21 8.00 -2.09
N ILE A 272 -18.62 9.25 -1.87
CA ILE A 272 -19.38 9.67 -0.67
C ILE A 272 -20.75 8.97 -0.51
N ARG A 273 -21.21 8.28 -1.56
CA ARG A 273 -22.45 7.48 -1.55
C ARG A 273 -22.22 6.01 -1.24
N ASP A 274 -21.00 5.64 -0.86
CA ASP A 274 -20.61 4.31 -0.43
C ASP A 274 -19.93 4.38 0.95
N VAL A 275 -19.82 3.22 1.61
CA VAL A 275 -19.19 3.11 2.95
C VAL A 275 -17.75 3.61 2.96
N SER A 276 -17.02 3.40 1.86
CA SER A 276 -15.65 3.85 1.68
C SER A 276 -15.54 5.38 1.70
N GLY A 277 -16.44 6.10 1.01
CA GLY A 277 -16.41 7.56 1.00
C GLY A 277 -16.82 8.18 2.34
N VAL A 278 -17.75 7.56 3.08
CA VAL A 278 -18.05 8.00 4.46
C VAL A 278 -16.84 7.79 5.37
N THR A 279 -16.15 6.65 5.24
CA THR A 279 -14.98 6.31 6.06
C THR A 279 -13.78 7.21 5.76
N ILE A 280 -13.40 7.33 4.49
CA ILE A 280 -12.30 8.20 4.04
C ILE A 280 -12.64 9.66 4.31
N GLY A 281 -13.90 10.07 4.07
CA GLY A 281 -14.38 11.40 4.41
C GLY A 281 -14.21 11.70 5.89
N ALA A 282 -14.56 10.77 6.79
CA ALA A 282 -14.36 10.97 8.22
C ALA A 282 -12.89 11.23 8.59
N TYR A 283 -11.95 10.50 7.99
CA TYR A 283 -10.52 10.75 8.18
C TYR A 283 -10.10 12.13 7.66
N ALA A 284 -10.48 12.49 6.43
CA ALA A 284 -10.12 13.76 5.82
C ALA A 284 -10.72 14.96 6.56
N PHE A 285 -12.02 14.95 6.87
CA PHE A 285 -12.66 16.06 7.58
C PHE A 285 -12.11 16.23 8.99
N ASN A 286 -11.79 15.14 9.70
CA ASN A 286 -11.14 15.23 11.01
C ASN A 286 -9.75 15.84 10.90
N ALA A 287 -8.92 15.34 9.97
CA ALA A 287 -7.57 15.83 9.78
C ALA A 287 -7.55 17.32 9.37
N TYR A 288 -8.45 17.73 8.47
CA TYR A 288 -8.52 19.10 7.99
C TYR A 288 -9.05 20.05 9.07
N ALA A 289 -10.03 19.62 9.87
CA ALA A 289 -10.53 20.39 11.00
C ALA A 289 -9.44 20.69 12.04
N GLU A 290 -8.49 19.76 12.23
CA GLU A 290 -7.37 19.92 13.16
C GLU A 290 -6.24 20.76 12.54
N ALA A 291 -5.74 20.36 11.37
CA ALA A 291 -4.58 20.98 10.74
C ALA A 291 -4.84 22.39 10.21
N TYR A 292 -6.08 22.72 9.86
CA TYR A 292 -6.47 24.04 9.34
C TYR A 292 -7.36 24.82 10.30
N ALA A 293 -7.29 24.53 11.60
CA ALA A 293 -8.12 25.16 12.62
C ALA A 293 -8.06 26.70 12.59
N ASP A 294 -6.90 27.29 12.26
CA ASP A 294 -6.72 28.75 12.17
C ASP A 294 -7.40 29.39 10.94
N ARG A 295 -7.73 28.59 9.93
CA ARG A 295 -8.42 29.01 8.69
C ARG A 295 -9.91 28.67 8.71
N LEU A 296 -10.33 27.87 9.68
CA LEU A 296 -11.66 27.30 9.80
C LEU A 296 -12.43 27.93 10.98
N PRO A 297 -13.77 27.92 10.95
CA PRO A 297 -14.56 28.35 12.11
C PRO A 297 -14.38 27.37 13.28
N THR A 298 -14.75 27.79 14.50
CA THR A 298 -14.54 27.01 15.74
C THR A 298 -15.19 25.62 15.74
N ASP A 299 -16.31 25.45 15.02
CA ASP A 299 -16.95 24.15 14.80
C ASP A 299 -17.04 23.89 13.30
N PRO A 300 -15.93 23.48 12.66
CA PRO A 300 -15.87 23.40 11.21
C PRO A 300 -16.65 22.22 10.66
N LEU A 301 -16.72 21.11 11.41
CA LEU A 301 -17.43 19.92 10.98
C LEU A 301 -18.91 20.19 10.77
N SER A 302 -19.56 21.02 11.60
CA SER A 302 -20.98 21.36 11.42
C SER A 302 -21.28 22.22 10.19
N THR A 303 -20.25 22.78 9.55
CA THR A 303 -20.41 23.54 8.30
C THR A 303 -20.54 22.65 7.06
N ILE A 304 -20.16 21.37 7.14
CA ILE A 304 -20.12 20.45 5.99
C ILE A 304 -20.77 19.08 6.25
N LEU A 305 -20.81 18.63 7.51
CA LEU A 305 -21.35 17.34 7.91
C LEU A 305 -22.78 17.46 8.45
N SER A 306 -23.54 16.37 8.36
CA SER A 306 -24.81 16.24 9.09
C SER A 306 -24.57 16.11 10.60
N PRO A 307 -25.59 16.34 11.45
CA PRO A 307 -25.44 16.17 12.90
C PRO A 307 -24.95 14.77 13.30
N ALA A 308 -25.35 13.73 12.55
CA ALA A 308 -24.84 12.37 12.73
C ALA A 308 -23.35 12.28 12.37
N GLY A 309 -22.93 12.88 11.24
CA GLY A 309 -21.53 12.98 10.84
C GLY A 309 -20.67 13.69 11.87
N VAL A 310 -21.08 14.87 12.35
CA VAL A 310 -20.37 15.63 13.40
C VAL A 310 -20.16 14.77 14.65
N ALA A 311 -21.16 14.00 15.07
CA ALA A 311 -21.06 13.14 16.24
C ALA A 311 -20.17 11.90 16.01
N ALA A 312 -20.14 11.36 14.79
CA ALA A 312 -19.46 10.12 14.45
C ALA A 312 -17.97 10.30 14.08
N VAL A 313 -17.62 11.38 13.38
CA VAL A 313 -16.28 11.57 12.81
C VAL A 313 -15.14 11.44 13.84
N PRO A 314 -15.20 12.08 15.04
CA PRO A 314 -14.13 11.93 16.03
C PRO A 314 -13.94 10.50 16.55
N ALA A 315 -14.99 9.66 16.49
CA ALA A 315 -14.89 8.25 16.86
C ALA A 315 -14.34 7.41 15.71
N MET A 316 -14.80 7.65 14.47
CA MET A 316 -14.31 6.96 13.28
C MET A 316 -12.82 7.24 13.03
N ALA A 317 -12.36 8.47 13.25
CA ALA A 317 -10.95 8.87 13.10
C ALA A 317 -10.00 8.16 14.08
N LYS A 318 -10.54 7.45 15.08
CA LYS A 318 -9.79 6.64 16.05
C LYS A 318 -9.73 5.16 15.67
N LEU A 319 -10.39 4.73 14.58
CA LEU A 319 -10.41 3.34 14.16
C LEU A 319 -9.49 3.15 12.95
N CYS A 320 -8.90 1.96 12.84
CA CYS A 320 -8.06 1.58 11.69
C CYS A 320 -8.86 0.83 10.62
N LEU A 321 -8.50 1.02 9.34
CA LEU A 321 -9.04 0.20 8.25
C LEU A 321 -8.62 -1.27 8.40
N LEU A 322 -7.42 -1.52 8.92
CA LEU A 322 -6.96 -2.87 9.21
C LEU A 322 -7.36 -3.26 10.63
N GLY A 323 -8.04 -4.39 10.79
CA GLY A 323 -8.45 -4.91 12.09
C GLY A 323 -9.77 -4.35 12.65
N GLU A 324 -10.11 -3.08 12.37
CA GLU A 324 -11.31 -2.42 12.92
C GLU A 324 -12.37 -2.07 11.85
N ASN A 325 -12.20 -2.53 10.61
CA ASN A 325 -13.08 -2.21 9.47
C ASN A 325 -14.58 -2.46 9.73
N LYS A 326 -14.90 -3.53 10.47
CA LYS A 326 -16.29 -3.82 10.83
C LYS A 326 -16.90 -2.71 11.68
N GLN A 327 -16.16 -2.20 12.67
CA GLN A 327 -16.65 -1.13 13.55
C GLN A 327 -16.81 0.17 12.77
N LEU A 328 -15.87 0.46 11.87
CA LEU A 328 -16.00 1.59 10.93
C LEU A 328 -17.27 1.49 10.09
N HIS A 329 -17.52 0.34 9.46
CA HIS A 329 -18.73 0.12 8.66
C HIS A 329 -20.01 0.20 9.51
N ASP A 330 -20.03 -0.37 10.71
CA ASP A 330 -21.19 -0.30 11.60
C ASP A 330 -21.57 1.17 11.94
N ILE A 331 -20.59 2.07 12.01
CA ILE A 331 -20.80 3.52 12.22
C ILE A 331 -21.14 4.23 10.90
N ALA A 332 -20.47 3.87 9.80
CA ALA A 332 -20.57 4.56 8.51
C ALA A 332 -21.85 4.22 7.73
N ASP A 333 -22.27 2.95 7.72
CA ASP A 333 -23.40 2.45 6.92
C ASP A 333 -24.70 3.26 7.11
N PRO A 334 -25.10 3.64 8.35
CA PRO A 334 -26.29 4.46 8.55
C PRO A 334 -26.22 5.87 7.98
N MET A 335 -25.02 6.36 7.64
CA MET A 335 -24.79 7.72 7.12
C MET A 335 -24.60 7.76 5.60
N ILE A 336 -24.60 6.62 4.92
CA ILE A 336 -24.48 6.57 3.46
C ILE A 336 -25.58 7.42 2.80
N GLY A 337 -25.16 8.40 1.99
CA GLY A 337 -26.06 9.34 1.31
C GLY A 337 -26.58 10.49 2.18
N SER A 338 -26.28 10.53 3.48
CA SER A 338 -26.66 11.61 4.41
C SER A 338 -25.51 12.13 5.27
N PHE A 339 -24.28 11.74 4.97
CA PHE A 339 -23.09 12.13 5.73
C PHE A 339 -22.80 13.64 5.62
N LEU A 340 -22.96 14.21 4.42
CA LEU A 340 -22.71 15.62 4.13
C LEU A 340 -24.01 16.45 4.12
N THR A 341 -23.89 17.74 4.47
CA THR A 341 -24.95 18.75 4.33
C THR A 341 -24.74 19.68 3.14
N ALA A 342 -23.52 19.76 2.61
CA ALA A 342 -23.17 20.51 1.41
C ALA A 342 -22.08 19.78 0.61
N ASP A 343 -21.96 20.12 -0.68
CA ASP A 343 -20.92 19.58 -1.56
C ASP A 343 -19.55 20.22 -1.23
N PRO A 344 -18.56 19.48 -0.72
CA PRO A 344 -17.26 20.02 -0.32
C PRO A 344 -16.46 20.61 -1.48
N ALA A 345 -16.71 20.14 -2.72
CA ALA A 345 -16.09 20.70 -3.91
C ALA A 345 -16.58 22.11 -4.25
N THR A 346 -17.66 22.58 -3.62
CA THR A 346 -18.23 23.92 -3.83
C THR A 346 -18.44 24.72 -2.54
N ALA A 347 -18.36 24.06 -1.38
CA ALA A 347 -18.49 24.72 -0.09
C ALA A 347 -17.31 25.68 0.15
N PRO A 348 -17.56 26.91 0.62
CA PRO A 348 -16.48 27.86 0.93
C PRO A 348 -15.48 27.29 1.93
N VAL A 349 -14.20 27.65 1.78
CA VAL A 349 -13.04 27.14 2.54
C VAL A 349 -12.72 25.66 2.27
N TRP A 350 -13.71 24.76 2.26
CA TRP A 350 -13.49 23.34 1.99
C TRP A 350 -13.01 23.07 0.56
N SER A 351 -13.60 23.75 -0.43
CA SER A 351 -13.16 23.66 -1.83
C SER A 351 -11.72 24.14 -2.02
N ASP A 352 -11.35 25.24 -1.35
CA ASP A 352 -9.97 25.75 -1.37
C ASP A 352 -9.00 24.76 -0.72
N LEU A 353 -9.37 24.15 0.42
CA LEU A 353 -8.54 23.15 1.10
C LEU A 353 -8.39 21.86 0.27
N LEU A 354 -9.44 21.39 -0.40
CA LEU A 354 -9.37 20.25 -1.30
C LEU A 354 -8.47 20.56 -2.50
N GLN A 355 -8.56 21.77 -3.05
CA GLN A 355 -7.71 22.20 -4.15
C GLN A 355 -6.24 22.30 -3.74
N GLU A 356 -5.96 22.89 -2.58
CA GLU A 356 -4.61 23.02 -2.00
C GLU A 356 -3.97 21.65 -1.77
N ASN A 357 -4.76 20.65 -1.42
CA ASN A 357 -4.33 19.27 -1.20
C ASN A 357 -4.60 18.34 -2.39
N THR A 358 -4.76 18.88 -3.61
CA THR A 358 -4.77 18.08 -4.84
C THR A 358 -3.44 18.27 -5.58
N PRO A 359 -2.71 17.19 -5.93
CA PRO A 359 -1.35 17.29 -6.49
C PRO A 359 -1.38 17.71 -7.97
N THR A 360 -1.72 18.98 -8.24
CA THR A 360 -1.93 19.50 -9.61
C THR A 360 -0.66 20.00 -10.31
N GLU A 361 0.43 20.26 -9.57
CA GLU A 361 1.66 20.76 -10.17
C GLU A 361 2.34 19.72 -11.07
N ARG A 362 3.06 20.21 -12.08
CA ARG A 362 3.78 19.36 -13.03
C ARG A 362 4.90 18.59 -12.33
N ILE A 363 4.92 17.27 -12.50
CA ILE A 363 6.05 16.43 -12.09
C ILE A 363 7.23 16.64 -13.04
N THR A 364 8.38 16.99 -12.46
CA THR A 364 9.60 17.36 -13.21
C THR A 364 10.59 16.22 -13.39
N VAL A 365 10.42 15.14 -12.64
CA VAL A 365 11.16 13.87 -12.73
C VAL A 365 10.34 12.85 -13.53
N PRO A 366 10.93 11.73 -14.00
CA PRO A 366 10.16 10.63 -14.56
C PRO A 366 9.01 10.19 -13.63
N LEU A 367 7.81 10.03 -14.19
CA LEU A 367 6.59 9.62 -13.49
C LEU A 367 6.12 8.25 -14.01
N PHE A 368 6.02 7.26 -13.13
CA PHE A 368 5.36 5.98 -13.40
C PHE A 368 3.96 5.98 -12.78
N VAL A 369 2.94 5.62 -13.56
CA VAL A 369 1.55 5.54 -13.08
C VAL A 369 0.95 4.19 -13.41
N ALA A 370 0.56 3.43 -12.40
CA ALA A 370 -0.17 2.17 -12.53
C ALA A 370 -1.65 2.35 -12.15
N GLN A 371 -2.56 1.79 -12.95
CA GLN A 371 -4.00 1.81 -12.68
C GLN A 371 -4.63 0.43 -12.96
N GLY A 372 -5.44 -0.05 -12.02
CA GLY A 372 -6.26 -1.24 -12.22
C GLY A 372 -7.54 -0.89 -12.97
N SER A 373 -7.91 -1.64 -14.02
CA SER A 373 -9.14 -1.39 -14.78
C SER A 373 -10.42 -1.72 -14.01
N LYS A 374 -10.31 -2.54 -12.96
CA LYS A 374 -11.43 -2.92 -12.08
C LYS A 374 -11.46 -2.10 -10.79
N ASP A 375 -10.64 -1.06 -10.69
CA ASP A 375 -10.66 -0.16 -9.54
C ASP A 375 -12.00 0.59 -9.46
N THR A 376 -12.68 0.43 -8.32
CA THR A 376 -13.96 1.08 -8.05
C THR A 376 -13.85 2.19 -7.01
N LEU A 377 -12.67 2.39 -6.41
CA LEU A 377 -12.41 3.44 -5.42
C LEU A 377 -11.71 4.62 -6.12
N ILE A 378 -10.49 4.40 -6.62
CA ILE A 378 -9.83 5.37 -7.48
C ILE A 378 -10.16 5.00 -8.93
N ARG A 379 -11.33 5.49 -9.38
CA ARG A 379 -11.86 5.13 -10.70
C ARG A 379 -10.82 5.43 -11.79
N PRO A 380 -10.64 4.53 -12.79
CA PRO A 380 -9.63 4.71 -13.83
C PRO A 380 -9.71 6.03 -14.58
N THR A 381 -10.90 6.63 -14.67
CA THR A 381 -11.13 7.94 -15.28
C THR A 381 -10.41 9.08 -14.55
N VAL A 382 -10.32 9.03 -13.22
CA VAL A 382 -9.62 10.04 -12.41
C VAL A 382 -8.11 9.98 -12.70
N THR A 383 -7.51 8.79 -12.62
CA THR A 383 -6.09 8.60 -12.91
C THR A 383 -5.75 8.92 -14.36
N ALA A 384 -6.61 8.57 -15.32
CA ALA A 384 -6.42 8.91 -16.74
C ALA A 384 -6.44 10.43 -16.98
N ALA A 385 -7.32 11.17 -16.29
CA ALA A 385 -7.37 12.62 -16.35
C ALA A 385 -6.09 13.25 -15.77
N TYR A 386 -5.60 12.74 -14.64
CA TYR A 386 -4.33 13.16 -14.04
C TYR A 386 -3.14 12.94 -15.01
N VAL A 387 -3.03 11.74 -15.58
CA VAL A 387 -1.99 11.41 -16.58
C VAL A 387 -2.04 12.38 -17.76
N ALA A 388 -3.22 12.61 -18.33
CA ALA A 388 -3.37 13.54 -19.46
C ALA A 388 -2.96 14.98 -19.09
N ALA A 389 -3.28 15.45 -17.87
CA ALA A 389 -2.88 16.77 -17.39
C ALA A 389 -1.35 16.88 -17.23
N GLN A 390 -0.69 15.84 -16.69
CA GLN A 390 0.76 15.80 -16.56
C GLN A 390 1.46 15.77 -17.92
N GLU A 391 0.97 14.97 -18.88
CA GLU A 391 1.48 14.94 -20.25
C GLU A 391 1.32 16.30 -20.95
N GLN A 392 0.16 16.95 -20.80
CA GLN A 392 -0.09 18.29 -21.35
C GLN A 392 0.83 19.34 -20.74
N ALA A 393 1.17 19.22 -19.45
CA ALA A 393 2.14 20.07 -18.79
C ALA A 393 3.59 19.76 -19.21
N GLY A 394 3.84 18.66 -19.94
CA GLY A 394 5.17 18.25 -20.41
C GLY A 394 5.96 17.41 -19.40
N ALA A 395 5.28 16.69 -18.50
CA ALA A 395 5.91 15.67 -17.68
C ALA A 395 6.27 14.43 -18.53
N THR A 396 7.28 13.66 -18.11
CA THR A 396 7.61 12.37 -18.74
C THR A 396 6.86 11.25 -18.02
N VAL A 397 5.76 10.79 -18.60
CA VAL A 397 4.85 9.81 -17.96
C VAL A 397 4.98 8.43 -18.60
N SER A 398 5.11 7.41 -17.76
CA SER A 398 5.04 5.98 -18.09
C SER A 398 3.76 5.43 -17.48
N SER A 399 2.66 5.43 -18.24
CA SER A 399 1.34 5.00 -17.77
C SER A 399 1.07 3.54 -18.13
N HIS A 400 0.61 2.77 -17.14
CA HIS A 400 0.32 1.34 -17.24
C HIS A 400 -1.08 1.05 -16.70
N VAL A 401 -1.91 0.40 -17.51
CA VAL A 401 -3.27 -0.01 -17.12
C VAL A 401 -3.36 -1.52 -17.11
N TYR A 402 -3.77 -2.08 -15.96
CA TYR A 402 -3.82 -3.52 -15.71
C TYR A 402 -5.27 -4.01 -15.77
N PRO A 403 -5.66 -4.82 -16.78
CA PRO A 403 -7.06 -5.19 -17.03
C PRO A 403 -7.74 -5.96 -15.89
N ASP A 404 -6.98 -6.78 -15.17
CA ASP A 404 -7.51 -7.67 -14.14
C ASP A 404 -7.31 -7.19 -12.71
N ALA A 405 -6.54 -6.12 -12.52
CA ALA A 405 -6.29 -5.55 -11.21
C ALA A 405 -7.42 -4.60 -10.78
N ASP A 406 -7.69 -4.63 -9.49
CA ASP A 406 -8.56 -3.70 -8.75
C ASP A 406 -7.72 -2.75 -7.88
N HIS A 407 -8.39 -1.96 -7.03
CA HIS A 407 -7.72 -1.03 -6.12
C HIS A 407 -6.70 -1.75 -5.22
N ALA A 408 -7.07 -2.88 -4.61
CA ALA A 408 -6.22 -3.55 -3.63
C ALA A 408 -5.00 -4.26 -4.26
N THR A 409 -5.08 -4.60 -5.55
CA THR A 409 -4.09 -5.48 -6.20
C THR A 409 -3.17 -4.77 -7.19
N VAL A 410 -3.50 -3.55 -7.62
CA VAL A 410 -2.74 -2.86 -8.68
C VAL A 410 -1.27 -2.60 -8.32
N ALA A 411 -0.98 -2.18 -7.09
CA ALA A 411 0.40 -1.89 -6.67
C ALA A 411 1.31 -3.11 -6.78
N LEU A 412 0.84 -4.27 -6.32
CA LEU A 412 1.57 -5.55 -6.42
C LEU A 412 1.63 -6.07 -7.87
N THR A 413 0.56 -5.88 -8.65
CA THR A 413 0.50 -6.29 -10.06
C THR A 413 1.53 -5.54 -10.90
N ALA A 414 1.76 -4.27 -10.58
CA ALA A 414 2.67 -3.38 -11.31
C ALA A 414 4.16 -3.60 -11.00
N LEU A 415 4.53 -4.40 -10.00
CA LEU A 415 5.92 -4.48 -9.49
C LEU A 415 6.95 -4.84 -10.56
N ALA A 416 6.62 -5.73 -11.50
CA ALA A 416 7.55 -6.12 -12.55
C ALA A 416 7.89 -4.94 -13.49
N ASP A 417 6.88 -4.18 -13.89
CA ASP A 417 7.04 -3.01 -14.76
C ASP A 417 7.66 -1.83 -14.01
N LEU A 418 7.28 -1.64 -12.74
CA LEU A 418 7.89 -0.66 -11.83
C LEU A 418 9.40 -0.86 -11.76
N ARG A 419 9.85 -2.09 -11.46
CA ARG A 419 11.29 -2.40 -11.37
C ARG A 419 12.00 -2.24 -12.71
N ALA A 420 11.34 -2.59 -13.81
CA ALA A 420 11.88 -2.37 -15.14
C ALA A 420 12.07 -0.88 -15.44
N TRP A 421 11.10 -0.05 -15.04
CA TRP A 421 11.18 1.40 -15.15
C TRP A 421 12.24 2.01 -14.23
N MET A 422 12.35 1.57 -12.97
CA MET A 422 13.36 2.05 -12.02
C MET A 422 14.79 1.84 -12.52
N ARG A 423 15.07 0.74 -13.23
CA ARG A 423 16.38 0.48 -13.85
C ARG A 423 16.76 1.48 -14.95
N THR A 424 15.84 2.33 -15.40
CA THR A 424 16.09 3.35 -16.42
C THR A 424 16.46 4.74 -15.86
N LEU A 425 16.42 4.92 -14.53
CA LEU A 425 16.57 6.21 -13.82
C LEU A 425 18.01 6.63 -13.47
#